data_AF-A0A8H6HGL1-F1
#
_entry.id   AF-A0A8H6HGL1-F1
#
_cell.length_a   1.000
_cell.length_b   1.000
_cell.length_c   1.000
_cell.angle_alpha   90.00
_cell.angle_beta   90.00
_cell.angle_gamma   90.00
#
_symmetry.space_group_name_H-M   'P 1'
#
loop_
_entity.id
_entity.type
_entity.pdbx_description
1 polymer ?
#
loop_
_entity_poly.entity_id
_entity_poly.type
_entity_poly.pdbx_seq_one_letter_code
_entity_poly.pdbx_strand_id
1 'polypeptide(L)'
;MHRLSTQSSRSIRRAAERAARKQPQPALTRGAHKDIKFAHDGRASILKGVDVLANAVSVTLGPKGRNVIIEQSFGGPKITKDGVTVAKSITLKDKFENLGARLIQDVAAKTNEVAGDGTTTATVLARAIYSEGVKNVAAGCNPMDLRRGSQAAVDRVVEFLSQHARTVTTTAEIAQVATISANGDTHVGNLIAQAMEKVGKEGVITVKEGRTIEDEIEITEGMRFDRGFISPYFVTDVKAQKVEFEKPLILLSEKKISLLQDILPALEAAAQSRRPLLIIAKDVDGEALAACILNKLRGQLQVAAVKAPGFGDNRKSILGDLAILTGGQVFSDEVEVKLEKASVELLGSTGSVTVTKDDTIVLNGEGSKDAIQARCEQIRSLVADPTTSDYDRSKLQERLAKLSGGVAVIKVGGASEVEVGEKKDRYDDALNATRAAVEEGILPGGGVALLKASLQLVTTSPATSAGNASAPVASDASPIPTANFDQELGVAIIRRAITNPARTIYKNAGEESSVIVGRILGEYGVEGKFNWGYDAGRGEYVDMVERGIVDPLKVVRTALVDAAGVASLLTTSEACVVEAAEEEGSAKGPGGMGGMGGGMGGMGMGGY
;
A
#
# COMPACT_ATOMS: atom_id res chain seq x y z
N MET A 1 45.58 -11.35 64.54
CA MET A 1 44.13 -11.26 64.83
C MET A 1 43.38 -11.23 63.50
N HIS A 2 42.10 -11.61 63.52
CA HIS A 2 41.13 -11.70 62.41
C HIS A 2 41.11 -13.00 61.58
N ARG A 3 40.46 -14.01 62.18
CA ARG A 3 39.56 -14.93 61.49
C ARG A 3 38.44 -14.10 60.84
N LEU A 4 38.47 -13.93 59.52
CA LEU A 4 37.35 -13.42 58.75
C LEU A 4 36.45 -14.57 58.28
N SER A 5 35.15 -14.30 58.30
CA SER A 5 34.03 -15.21 58.46
C SER A 5 33.80 -16.19 57.31
N THR A 6 33.66 -17.48 57.64
CA THR A 6 33.04 -18.51 56.79
C THR A 6 31.51 -18.41 56.70
N GLN A 7 30.87 -17.44 57.37
CA GLN A 7 29.43 -17.18 57.29
C GLN A 7 29.03 -16.31 56.07
N SER A 8 29.94 -15.50 55.52
CA SER A 8 29.64 -14.63 54.37
C SER A 8 29.47 -15.43 53.06
N SER A 9 30.26 -16.47 52.84
CA SER A 9 30.16 -17.28 51.62
C SER A 9 28.90 -18.15 51.53
N ARG A 10 28.35 -18.59 52.68
CA ARG A 10 27.09 -19.35 52.73
C ARG A 10 25.86 -18.47 52.56
N SER A 11 25.87 -17.23 53.06
CA SER A 11 24.77 -16.27 52.88
C SER A 11 24.72 -15.73 51.45
N ILE A 12 25.88 -15.47 50.83
CA ILE A 12 25.96 -15.08 49.42
C ILE A 12 25.52 -16.23 48.49
N ARG A 13 25.92 -17.49 48.78
CA ARG A 13 25.43 -18.65 48.00
C ARG A 13 23.92 -18.87 48.13
N ARG A 14 23.35 -18.70 49.33
CA ARG A 14 21.88 -18.78 49.53
C ARG A 14 21.13 -17.60 48.89
N ALA A 15 21.73 -16.40 48.85
CA ALA A 15 21.16 -15.24 48.17
C ALA A 15 21.22 -15.41 46.65
N ALA A 16 22.32 -15.96 46.11
CA ALA A 16 22.46 -16.29 44.70
C ALA A 16 21.49 -17.43 44.27
N GLU A 17 21.29 -18.47 45.10
CA GLU A 17 20.29 -19.51 44.84
C GLU A 17 18.84 -18.98 44.93
N ARG A 18 18.56 -18.02 45.83
CA ARG A 18 17.25 -17.34 45.88
C ARG A 18 17.03 -16.37 44.72
N ALA A 19 18.08 -15.71 44.23
CA ALA A 19 18.02 -14.84 43.05
C ALA A 19 17.90 -15.63 41.75
N ALA A 20 18.59 -16.77 41.64
CA ALA A 20 18.46 -17.71 40.52
C ALA A 20 17.08 -18.38 40.47
N ARG A 21 16.43 -18.62 41.62
CA ARG A 21 15.03 -19.07 41.69
C ARG A 21 13.99 -17.98 41.42
N LYS A 22 14.38 -16.70 41.38
CA LYS A 22 13.50 -15.54 41.13
C LYS A 22 13.66 -14.94 39.74
N GLN A 23 14.62 -15.38 38.93
CA GLN A 23 14.56 -15.11 37.50
C GLN A 23 13.41 -15.92 36.93
N PRO A 24 12.45 -15.29 36.21
CA PRO A 24 11.59 -16.07 35.35
C PRO A 24 12.55 -16.78 34.39
N GLN A 25 12.71 -18.09 34.53
CA GLN A 25 13.08 -18.90 33.37
C GLN A 25 12.20 -18.39 32.23
N PRO A 26 12.72 -18.20 31.00
CA PRO A 26 11.84 -18.00 29.88
C PRO A 26 10.89 -19.19 29.94
N ALA A 27 9.66 -18.96 30.37
CA ALA A 27 8.64 -19.94 30.24
C ALA A 27 8.68 -20.20 28.75
N LEU A 28 9.09 -21.40 28.35
CA LEU A 28 8.56 -21.98 27.15
C LEU A 28 7.06 -21.80 27.34
N THR A 29 6.52 -20.74 26.74
CA THR A 29 5.10 -20.47 26.72
C THR A 29 4.54 -21.78 26.23
N ARG A 30 3.94 -22.56 27.15
CA ARG A 30 3.09 -23.68 26.76
C ARG A 30 2.15 -23.05 25.76
N GLY A 31 2.30 -23.41 24.48
CA GLY A 31 1.67 -22.67 23.39
C GLY A 31 0.21 -22.47 23.74
N ALA A 32 -0.29 -21.24 23.59
CA ALA A 32 -1.70 -20.95 23.80
C ALA A 32 -2.52 -22.03 23.07
N HIS A 33 -3.50 -22.60 23.76
CA HIS A 33 -4.37 -23.63 23.18
C HIS A 33 -4.88 -23.15 21.82
N LYS A 34 -5.01 -24.06 20.86
CA LYS A 34 -5.46 -23.73 19.50
C LYS A 34 -6.79 -24.41 19.24
N ASP A 35 -7.67 -23.71 18.53
CA ASP A 35 -8.90 -24.27 17.98
C ASP A 35 -8.68 -24.57 16.49
N ILE A 36 -9.22 -25.69 16.02
CA ILE A 36 -8.97 -26.21 14.68
C ILE A 36 -10.29 -26.59 14.03
N LYS A 37 -10.57 -25.98 12.87
CA LYS A 37 -11.66 -26.39 11.98
C LYS A 37 -11.10 -27.03 10.72
N PHE A 38 -11.75 -28.07 10.25
CA PHE A 38 -11.33 -28.84 9.08
C PHE A 38 -12.31 -28.66 7.92
N ALA A 39 -11.80 -28.90 6.71
CA ALA A 39 -12.53 -29.06 5.47
C ALA A 39 -13.67 -28.03 5.28
N HIS A 40 -14.90 -28.52 5.17
CA HIS A 40 -16.08 -27.71 4.90
C HIS A 40 -16.33 -26.63 5.95
N ASP A 41 -16.27 -26.97 7.25
CA ASP A 41 -16.61 -26.04 8.32
C ASP A 41 -15.59 -24.91 8.46
N GLY A 42 -14.32 -25.23 8.20
CA GLY A 42 -13.24 -24.24 8.10
C GLY A 42 -13.49 -23.26 6.94
N ARG A 43 -13.70 -23.80 5.73
CA ARG A 43 -13.97 -22.99 4.52
C ARG A 43 -15.23 -22.14 4.64
N ALA A 44 -16.31 -22.69 5.20
CA ALA A 44 -17.56 -21.97 5.40
C ALA A 44 -17.39 -20.80 6.38
N SER A 45 -16.62 -20.99 7.46
CA SER A 45 -16.33 -19.92 8.42
C SER A 45 -15.48 -18.81 7.78
N ILE A 46 -14.44 -19.18 7.03
CA ILE A 46 -13.61 -18.22 6.31
C ILE A 46 -14.44 -17.43 5.27
N LEU A 47 -15.28 -18.12 4.50
CA LEU A 47 -16.13 -17.50 3.47
C LEU A 47 -17.07 -16.46 4.05
N LYS A 48 -17.65 -16.68 5.24
CA LYS A 48 -18.45 -15.67 5.94
C LYS A 48 -17.65 -14.39 6.21
N GLY A 49 -16.42 -14.53 6.70
CA GLY A 49 -15.55 -13.38 6.95
C GLY A 49 -15.17 -12.63 5.67
N VAL A 50 -14.86 -13.38 4.60
CA VAL A 50 -14.63 -12.84 3.25
C VAL A 50 -15.85 -12.05 2.77
N ASP A 51 -17.06 -12.61 2.90
CA ASP A 51 -18.30 -11.96 2.47
C ASP A 51 -18.58 -10.68 3.28
N VAL A 52 -18.41 -10.70 4.60
CA VAL A 52 -18.64 -9.51 5.45
C VAL A 52 -17.75 -8.35 5.01
N LEU A 53 -16.45 -8.59 4.85
CA LEU A 53 -15.52 -7.55 4.43
C LEU A 53 -15.78 -7.11 2.99
N ALA A 54 -15.94 -8.06 2.06
CA ALA A 54 -16.15 -7.72 0.67
C ALA A 54 -17.46 -6.96 0.43
N ASN A 55 -18.54 -7.30 1.16
CA ASN A 55 -19.79 -6.56 1.09
C ASN A 55 -19.60 -5.11 1.57
N ALA A 56 -18.90 -4.88 2.69
CA ALA A 56 -18.63 -3.54 3.21
C ALA A 56 -17.77 -2.71 2.25
N VAL A 57 -16.76 -3.30 1.61
CA VAL A 57 -15.89 -2.62 0.64
C VAL A 57 -16.62 -2.38 -0.69
N SER A 58 -17.41 -3.34 -1.17
CA SER A 58 -18.05 -3.27 -2.50
C SER A 58 -19.03 -2.12 -2.69
N VAL A 59 -19.58 -1.56 -1.60
CA VAL A 59 -20.50 -0.41 -1.67
C VAL A 59 -19.83 0.84 -2.26
N THR A 60 -18.49 0.92 -2.19
CA THR A 60 -17.72 2.06 -2.68
C THR A 60 -17.45 1.99 -4.18
N LEU A 61 -17.64 0.84 -4.83
CA LEU A 61 -17.23 0.64 -6.22
C LEU A 61 -18.07 1.43 -7.22
N GLY A 62 -17.41 2.13 -8.15
CA GLY A 62 -18.01 2.81 -9.29
C GLY A 62 -18.45 4.26 -9.03
N PRO A 63 -18.91 4.99 -10.06
CA PRO A 63 -19.23 6.41 -9.98
C PRO A 63 -20.38 6.69 -9.00
N LYS A 64 -21.37 5.78 -8.91
CA LYS A 64 -22.50 5.84 -7.95
C LYS A 64 -22.25 5.01 -6.68
N GLY A 65 -20.99 4.64 -6.42
CA GLY A 65 -20.58 4.03 -5.14
C GLY A 65 -20.78 5.01 -3.98
N ARG A 66 -21.07 4.47 -2.79
CA ARG A 66 -21.38 5.22 -1.57
C ARG A 66 -20.20 5.22 -0.61
N ASN A 67 -20.19 6.18 0.31
CA ASN A 67 -19.16 6.30 1.33
C ASN A 67 -19.41 5.32 2.49
N VAL A 68 -18.33 4.91 3.14
CA VAL A 68 -18.35 4.15 4.39
C VAL A 68 -17.92 5.07 5.53
N ILE A 69 -18.62 4.96 6.66
CA ILE A 69 -18.34 5.70 7.89
C ILE A 69 -17.63 4.77 8.86
N ILE A 70 -16.46 5.17 9.34
CA ILE A 70 -15.58 4.37 10.18
C ILE A 70 -15.39 5.09 11.51
N GLU A 71 -15.76 4.43 12.60
CA GLU A 71 -15.48 4.91 13.96
C GLU A 71 -13.96 5.05 14.17
N GLN A 72 -13.55 6.12 14.86
CA GLN A 72 -12.16 6.32 15.28
C GLN A 72 -12.13 6.30 16.81
N SER A 73 -11.07 5.74 17.40
CA SER A 73 -10.92 5.70 18.86
C SER A 73 -10.83 7.09 19.50
N PHE A 74 -10.45 8.11 18.72
CA PHE A 74 -10.38 9.51 19.13
C PHE A 74 -10.78 10.41 17.94
N GLY A 75 -11.47 11.51 18.21
CA GLY A 75 -11.93 12.46 17.19
C GLY A 75 -13.25 12.07 16.52
N GLY A 76 -13.55 12.71 15.40
CA GLY A 76 -14.74 12.42 14.59
C GLY A 76 -14.58 11.14 13.74
N PRO A 77 -15.69 10.58 13.21
CA PRO A 77 -15.64 9.41 12.34
C PRO A 77 -14.94 9.74 11.02
N LYS A 78 -14.19 8.78 10.46
CA LYS A 78 -13.63 8.88 9.11
C LYS A 78 -14.70 8.50 8.09
N ILE A 79 -14.91 9.36 7.08
CA ILE A 79 -15.77 9.07 5.93
C ILE A 79 -14.86 8.85 4.73
N THR A 80 -15.01 7.73 4.03
CA THR A 80 -14.13 7.40 2.90
C THR A 80 -14.85 6.55 1.84
N LYS A 81 -14.34 6.62 0.62
CA LYS A 81 -14.68 5.73 -0.49
C LYS A 81 -13.52 4.78 -0.85
N ASP A 82 -12.36 4.93 -0.21
CA ASP A 82 -11.20 4.07 -0.45
C ASP A 82 -11.42 2.66 0.13
N GLY A 83 -11.36 1.66 -0.74
CA GLY A 83 -11.54 0.26 -0.41
C GLY A 83 -10.52 -0.28 0.58
N VAL A 84 -9.25 0.14 0.52
CA VAL A 84 -8.23 -0.39 1.45
C VAL A 84 -8.38 0.19 2.85
N THR A 85 -8.75 1.48 2.97
CA THR A 85 -9.09 2.09 4.25
C THR A 85 -10.27 1.38 4.91
N VAL A 86 -11.33 1.09 4.16
CA VAL A 86 -12.48 0.32 4.66
C VAL A 86 -12.05 -1.08 5.08
N ALA A 87 -11.34 -1.80 4.21
CA ALA A 87 -10.89 -3.17 4.50
C ALA A 87 -10.08 -3.24 5.80
N LYS A 88 -9.09 -2.35 5.98
CA LYS A 88 -8.22 -2.30 7.17
C LYS A 88 -8.96 -2.00 8.47
N SER A 89 -10.10 -1.31 8.40
CA SER A 89 -10.90 -0.96 9.58
C SER A 89 -11.72 -2.11 10.15
N ILE A 90 -11.89 -3.19 9.40
CA ILE A 90 -12.75 -4.32 9.78
C ILE A 90 -11.90 -5.33 10.56
N THR A 91 -12.34 -5.70 11.76
CA THR A 91 -11.79 -6.84 12.51
C THR A 91 -12.95 -7.61 13.11
N LEU A 92 -13.03 -8.89 12.84
CA LEU A 92 -14.15 -9.74 13.27
C LEU A 92 -13.83 -10.42 14.59
N LYS A 93 -14.86 -10.58 15.42
CA LYS A 93 -14.74 -11.24 16.74
C LYS A 93 -14.46 -12.73 16.61
N ASP A 94 -15.16 -13.42 15.71
CA ASP A 94 -14.89 -14.83 15.42
C ASP A 94 -13.53 -14.95 14.72
N LYS A 95 -12.63 -15.74 15.28
CA LYS A 95 -11.25 -15.83 14.79
C LYS A 95 -11.15 -16.51 13.42
N PHE A 96 -12.05 -17.44 13.08
CA PHE A 96 -12.06 -18.11 11.78
C PHE A 96 -12.62 -17.19 10.69
N GLU A 97 -13.69 -16.45 10.99
CA GLU A 97 -14.20 -15.41 10.08
C GLU A 97 -13.15 -14.29 9.91
N ASN A 98 -12.49 -13.89 11.00
CA ASN A 98 -11.44 -12.86 10.95
C ASN A 98 -10.24 -13.28 10.10
N LEU A 99 -9.88 -14.58 10.07
CA LEU A 99 -8.86 -15.07 9.13
C LEU A 99 -9.25 -14.79 7.68
N GLY A 100 -10.52 -15.05 7.31
CA GLY A 100 -11.03 -14.73 5.97
C GLY A 100 -10.99 -13.24 5.68
N ALA A 101 -11.41 -12.40 6.62
CA ALA A 101 -11.33 -10.95 6.48
C ALA A 101 -9.88 -10.47 6.28
N ARG A 102 -8.93 -10.94 7.11
CA ARG A 102 -7.51 -10.58 7.03
C ARG A 102 -6.90 -10.90 5.65
N LEU A 103 -7.24 -12.04 5.07
CA LEU A 103 -6.72 -12.41 3.75
C LEU A 103 -7.20 -11.47 2.63
N ILE A 104 -8.44 -10.98 2.70
CA ILE A 104 -8.94 -9.99 1.74
C ILE A 104 -8.33 -8.60 2.00
N GLN A 105 -8.04 -8.26 3.26
CA GLN A 105 -7.25 -7.06 3.57
C GLN A 105 -5.87 -7.12 2.92
N ASP A 106 -5.22 -8.28 2.94
CA ASP A 106 -3.92 -8.46 2.31
C ASP A 106 -3.99 -8.27 0.79
N VAL A 107 -5.06 -8.77 0.13
CA VAL A 107 -5.30 -8.50 -1.30
C VAL A 107 -5.43 -7.00 -1.56
N ALA A 108 -6.30 -6.31 -0.83
CA ALA A 108 -6.51 -4.88 -1.00
C ALA A 108 -5.23 -4.07 -0.73
N ALA A 109 -4.48 -4.44 0.31
CA ALA A 109 -3.22 -3.80 0.66
C ALA A 109 -2.15 -4.01 -0.41
N LYS A 110 -2.01 -5.24 -0.94
CA LYS A 110 -1.01 -5.55 -1.97
C LYS A 110 -1.27 -4.80 -3.27
N THR A 111 -2.54 -4.75 -3.70
CA THR A 111 -2.94 -3.98 -4.88
C THR A 111 -2.68 -2.49 -4.68
N ASN A 112 -2.95 -1.95 -3.48
CA ASN A 112 -2.64 -0.57 -3.14
C ASN A 112 -1.14 -0.27 -3.18
N GLU A 113 -0.29 -1.17 -2.69
CA GLU A 113 1.17 -0.99 -2.73
C GLU A 113 1.72 -0.92 -4.15
N VAL A 114 1.17 -1.70 -5.09
CA VAL A 114 1.72 -1.85 -6.44
C VAL A 114 1.13 -0.84 -7.42
N ALA A 115 -0.18 -0.61 -7.33
CA ALA A 115 -0.91 0.21 -8.29
C ALA A 115 -1.51 1.49 -7.68
N GLY A 116 -1.72 1.53 -6.36
CA GLY A 116 -2.28 2.68 -5.65
C GLY A 116 -3.73 3.03 -6.01
N ASP A 117 -4.43 2.14 -6.72
CA ASP A 117 -5.87 2.19 -7.05
C ASP A 117 -6.35 0.74 -7.30
N GLY A 118 -7.66 0.53 -7.47
CA GLY A 118 -8.26 -0.77 -7.80
C GLY A 118 -8.46 -1.70 -6.60
N THR A 119 -8.27 -1.21 -5.38
CA THR A 119 -8.37 -1.97 -4.12
C THR A 119 -9.75 -2.61 -3.93
N THR A 120 -10.82 -1.86 -4.24
CA THR A 120 -12.20 -2.35 -4.22
C THR A 120 -12.44 -3.40 -5.31
N THR A 121 -11.89 -3.22 -6.50
CA THR A 121 -11.99 -4.19 -7.61
C THR A 121 -11.32 -5.50 -7.23
N ALA A 122 -10.11 -5.45 -6.66
CA ALA A 122 -9.39 -6.63 -6.18
C ALA A 122 -10.19 -7.38 -5.10
N THR A 123 -10.81 -6.65 -4.17
CA THR A 123 -11.67 -7.22 -3.13
C THR A 123 -12.88 -7.96 -3.71
N VAL A 124 -13.59 -7.35 -4.67
CA VAL A 124 -14.75 -7.96 -5.34
C VAL A 124 -14.35 -9.20 -6.14
N LEU A 125 -13.21 -9.16 -6.84
CA LEU A 125 -12.66 -10.30 -7.56
C LEU A 125 -12.28 -11.44 -6.62
N ALA A 126 -11.55 -11.16 -5.53
CA ALA A 126 -11.09 -12.17 -4.58
C ALA A 126 -12.27 -12.93 -3.96
N ARG A 127 -13.31 -12.18 -3.55
CA ARG A 127 -14.56 -12.76 -3.05
C ARG A 127 -15.25 -13.66 -4.09
N ALA A 128 -15.36 -13.19 -5.33
CA ALA A 128 -16.03 -13.95 -6.39
C ALA A 128 -15.28 -15.26 -6.73
N ILE A 129 -13.94 -15.19 -6.84
CA ILE A 129 -13.08 -16.36 -7.10
C ILE A 129 -13.20 -17.34 -5.93
N TYR A 130 -13.09 -16.87 -4.69
CA TYR A 130 -13.12 -17.74 -3.52
C TYR A 130 -14.48 -18.41 -3.32
N SER A 131 -15.58 -17.67 -3.48
CA SER A 131 -16.94 -18.21 -3.33
C SER A 131 -17.22 -19.34 -4.33
N GLU A 132 -16.84 -19.16 -5.59
CA GLU A 132 -17.00 -20.21 -6.61
C GLU A 132 -16.01 -21.36 -6.39
N GLY A 133 -14.78 -21.09 -5.96
CA GLY A 133 -13.81 -22.12 -5.57
C GLY A 133 -14.32 -23.03 -4.46
N VAL A 134 -14.84 -22.47 -3.37
CA VAL A 134 -15.40 -23.23 -2.25
C VAL A 134 -16.58 -24.11 -2.68
N LYS A 135 -17.44 -23.62 -3.59
CA LYS A 135 -18.56 -24.42 -4.14
C LYS A 135 -18.08 -25.64 -4.90
N ASN A 136 -17.07 -25.48 -5.77
CA ASN A 136 -16.52 -26.58 -6.56
C ASN A 136 -15.77 -27.59 -5.67
N VAL A 137 -15.01 -27.13 -4.67
CA VAL A 137 -14.37 -28.03 -3.70
C VAL A 137 -15.41 -28.80 -2.89
N ALA A 138 -16.50 -28.16 -2.47
CA ALA A 138 -17.60 -28.85 -1.80
C ALA A 138 -18.29 -29.89 -2.69
N ALA A 139 -18.25 -29.73 -4.02
CA ALA A 139 -18.72 -30.71 -4.99
C ALA A 139 -17.73 -31.87 -5.25
N GLY A 140 -16.56 -31.88 -4.59
CA GLY A 140 -15.57 -32.95 -4.67
C GLY A 140 -14.43 -32.70 -5.67
N CYS A 141 -14.35 -31.52 -6.27
CA CYS A 141 -13.26 -31.16 -7.19
C CYS A 141 -11.93 -31.01 -6.46
N ASN A 142 -10.83 -31.36 -7.13
CA ASN A 142 -9.49 -31.20 -6.61
C ASN A 142 -9.10 -29.70 -6.56
N PRO A 143 -8.86 -29.11 -5.37
CA PRO A 143 -8.54 -27.69 -5.27
C PRO A 143 -7.23 -27.29 -5.93
N MET A 144 -6.26 -28.21 -6.02
CA MET A 144 -4.98 -27.94 -6.69
C MET A 144 -5.16 -27.83 -8.20
N ASP A 145 -6.04 -28.63 -8.80
CA ASP A 145 -6.34 -28.54 -10.23
C ASP A 145 -7.23 -27.33 -10.54
N LEU A 146 -8.21 -27.01 -9.69
CA LEU A 146 -8.97 -25.76 -9.79
C LEU A 146 -8.03 -24.54 -9.81
N ARG A 147 -7.01 -24.53 -8.94
CA ARG A 147 -5.99 -23.47 -8.91
C ARG A 147 -5.15 -23.40 -10.18
N ARG A 148 -4.70 -24.54 -10.72
CA ARG A 148 -3.93 -24.58 -11.99
C ARG A 148 -4.74 -24.03 -13.15
N GLY A 149 -6.00 -24.45 -13.28
CA GLY A 149 -6.91 -23.92 -14.31
C GLY A 149 -7.18 -22.43 -14.15
N SER A 150 -7.37 -21.98 -12.90
CA SER A 150 -7.55 -20.55 -12.59
C SER A 150 -6.34 -19.72 -12.99
N GLN A 151 -5.12 -20.18 -12.70
CA GLN A 151 -3.89 -19.48 -13.08
C GLN A 151 -3.75 -19.36 -14.60
N ALA A 152 -3.98 -20.45 -15.33
CA ALA A 152 -3.92 -20.43 -16.80
C ALA A 152 -4.95 -19.44 -17.41
N ALA A 153 -6.14 -19.33 -16.80
CA ALA A 153 -7.13 -18.34 -17.22
C ALA A 153 -6.70 -16.90 -16.92
N VAL A 154 -6.12 -16.65 -15.74
CA VAL A 154 -5.58 -15.32 -15.39
C VAL A 154 -4.49 -14.89 -16.37
N ASP A 155 -3.56 -15.78 -16.69
CA ASP A 155 -2.47 -15.50 -17.62
C ASP A 155 -3.03 -15.10 -19.01
N ARG A 156 -4.05 -15.82 -19.50
CA ARG A 156 -4.74 -15.48 -20.74
C ARG A 156 -5.45 -14.13 -20.68
N VAL A 157 -6.11 -13.81 -19.57
CA VAL A 157 -6.75 -12.49 -19.40
C VAL A 157 -5.71 -11.39 -19.44
N VAL A 158 -4.59 -11.55 -18.72
CA VAL A 158 -3.52 -10.55 -18.68
C VAL A 158 -2.90 -10.32 -20.06
N GLU A 159 -2.64 -11.40 -20.80
CA GLU A 159 -2.17 -11.33 -22.20
C GLU A 159 -3.13 -10.53 -23.08
N PHE A 160 -4.43 -10.90 -23.04
CA PHE A 160 -5.45 -10.23 -23.83
C PHE A 160 -5.57 -8.73 -23.48
N LEU A 161 -5.59 -8.40 -22.19
CA LEU A 161 -5.64 -7.00 -21.73
C LEU A 161 -4.41 -6.21 -22.19
N SER A 162 -3.22 -6.81 -22.14
CA SER A 162 -1.99 -6.14 -22.56
C SER A 162 -1.97 -5.83 -24.06
N GLN A 163 -2.52 -6.73 -24.88
CA GLN A 163 -2.63 -6.53 -26.34
C GLN A 163 -3.60 -5.40 -26.71
N HIS A 164 -4.57 -5.09 -25.86
CA HIS A 164 -5.60 -4.08 -26.11
C HIS A 164 -5.35 -2.76 -25.38
N ALA A 165 -4.25 -2.65 -24.64
CA ALA A 165 -3.90 -1.43 -23.93
C ALA A 165 -3.42 -0.35 -24.91
N ARG A 166 -3.92 0.87 -24.72
CA ARG A 166 -3.53 2.06 -25.49
C ARG A 166 -2.58 2.91 -24.67
N THR A 167 -1.46 3.31 -25.25
CA THR A 167 -0.51 4.22 -24.60
C THR A 167 -1.12 5.61 -24.44
N VAL A 168 -0.94 6.21 -23.26
CA VAL A 168 -1.35 7.59 -22.98
C VAL A 168 -0.30 8.56 -23.53
N THR A 169 -0.75 9.50 -24.35
CA THR A 169 0.14 10.44 -25.06
C THR A 169 -0.19 11.90 -24.83
N THR A 170 -1.43 12.21 -24.46
CA THR A 170 -1.89 13.60 -24.34
C THR A 170 -2.23 13.98 -22.89
N THR A 171 -2.08 15.27 -22.57
CA THR A 171 -2.49 15.84 -21.28
C THR A 171 -3.99 15.65 -21.02
N ALA A 172 -4.82 15.65 -22.08
CA ALA A 172 -6.26 15.40 -21.97
C ALA A 172 -6.58 13.97 -21.52
N GLU A 173 -5.89 12.96 -22.06
CA GLU A 173 -6.02 11.56 -21.62
C GLU A 173 -5.57 11.39 -20.15
N ILE A 174 -4.48 12.06 -19.75
CA ILE A 174 -4.03 12.11 -18.35
C ILE A 174 -5.12 12.68 -17.44
N ALA A 175 -5.72 13.82 -17.83
CA ALA A 175 -6.80 14.43 -17.07
C ALA A 175 -8.03 13.52 -16.96
N GLN A 176 -8.34 12.75 -18.02
CA GLN A 176 -9.44 11.77 -18.01
C GLN A 176 -9.19 10.66 -16.98
N VAL A 177 -8.01 10.01 -17.02
CA VAL A 177 -7.64 8.97 -16.04
C VAL A 177 -7.75 9.50 -14.62
N ALA A 178 -7.15 10.67 -14.36
CA ALA A 178 -7.17 11.30 -13.06
C ALA A 178 -8.59 11.66 -12.60
N THR A 179 -9.44 12.16 -13.50
CA THR A 179 -10.84 12.52 -13.20
C THR A 179 -11.65 11.29 -12.77
N ILE A 180 -11.50 10.16 -13.48
CA ILE A 180 -12.26 8.94 -13.17
C ILE A 180 -11.85 8.38 -11.81
N SER A 181 -10.54 8.27 -11.57
CA SER A 181 -10.00 7.77 -10.30
C SER A 181 -10.38 8.70 -9.13
N ALA A 182 -10.44 10.02 -9.38
CA ALA A 182 -10.96 11.01 -8.45
C ALA A 182 -12.50 11.05 -8.33
N ASN A 183 -13.21 9.98 -8.72
CA ASN A 183 -14.67 9.85 -8.65
C ASN A 183 -15.46 10.86 -9.51
N GLY A 184 -14.95 11.21 -10.68
CA GLY A 184 -15.58 12.16 -11.60
C GLY A 184 -15.26 13.62 -11.30
N ASP A 185 -14.33 13.89 -10.38
CA ASP A 185 -13.90 15.25 -10.04
C ASP A 185 -12.96 15.80 -11.12
N THR A 186 -13.52 16.61 -12.03
CA THR A 186 -12.78 17.24 -13.11
C THR A 186 -11.76 18.26 -12.62
N HIS A 187 -11.98 18.86 -11.44
CA HIS A 187 -11.04 19.83 -10.88
C HIS A 187 -9.74 19.13 -10.46
N VAL A 188 -9.86 18.04 -9.70
CA VAL A 188 -8.73 17.17 -9.31
C VAL A 188 -7.98 16.67 -10.55
N GLY A 189 -8.71 16.14 -11.54
CA GLY A 189 -8.09 15.60 -12.75
C GLY A 189 -7.31 16.64 -13.55
N ASN A 190 -7.86 17.85 -13.70
CA ASN A 190 -7.18 18.95 -14.39
C ASN A 190 -5.93 19.43 -13.63
N LEU A 191 -5.98 19.51 -12.30
CA LEU A 191 -4.83 19.91 -11.49
C LEU A 191 -3.69 18.89 -11.58
N ILE A 192 -4.01 17.58 -11.53
CA ILE A 192 -3.01 16.52 -11.72
C ILE A 192 -2.40 16.59 -13.12
N ALA A 193 -3.20 16.81 -14.16
CA ALA A 193 -2.71 16.94 -15.53
C ALA A 193 -1.78 18.14 -15.71
N GLN A 194 -2.15 19.30 -15.15
CA GLN A 194 -1.30 20.51 -15.16
C GLN A 194 0.00 20.30 -14.38
N ALA A 195 -0.06 19.64 -13.22
CA ALA A 195 1.13 19.31 -12.45
C ALA A 195 2.06 18.40 -13.27
N MET A 196 1.53 17.33 -13.87
CA MET A 196 2.30 16.40 -14.70
C MET A 196 2.90 17.05 -15.94
N GLU A 197 2.20 17.99 -16.58
CA GLU A 197 2.72 18.76 -17.70
C GLU A 197 3.90 19.65 -17.29
N LYS A 198 3.83 20.26 -16.10
CA LYS A 198 4.87 21.14 -15.56
C LYS A 198 6.12 20.40 -15.13
N VAL A 199 5.99 19.23 -14.48
CA VAL A 199 7.14 18.46 -13.98
C VAL A 199 7.64 17.38 -14.94
N GLY A 200 6.86 17.09 -15.99
CA GLY A 200 7.12 16.01 -16.94
C GLY A 200 6.72 14.62 -16.40
N LYS A 201 6.77 13.61 -17.28
CA LYS A 201 6.35 12.22 -16.96
C LYS A 201 7.14 11.59 -15.80
N GLU A 202 8.42 11.93 -15.70
CA GLU A 202 9.34 11.48 -14.64
C GLU A 202 9.35 12.41 -13.43
N GLY A 203 8.57 13.50 -13.48
CA GLY A 203 8.49 14.48 -12.43
C GLY A 203 7.78 13.96 -11.19
N VAL A 204 8.11 14.55 -10.05
CA VAL A 204 7.50 14.16 -8.77
C VAL A 204 6.31 15.06 -8.52
N ILE A 205 5.19 14.44 -8.14
CA ILE A 205 4.00 15.14 -7.67
C ILE A 205 3.73 14.62 -6.26
N THR A 206 3.49 15.53 -5.33
CA THR A 206 3.17 15.26 -3.92
C THR A 206 1.91 15.99 -3.52
N VAL A 207 1.13 15.40 -2.62
CA VAL A 207 -0.12 15.97 -2.12
C VAL A 207 0.07 16.33 -0.65
N LYS A 208 -0.26 17.57 -0.29
CA LYS A 208 -0.21 18.09 1.08
C LYS A 208 -1.53 18.73 1.47
N GLU A 209 -1.78 18.84 2.76
CA GLU A 209 -2.93 19.56 3.28
C GLU A 209 -2.69 21.07 3.16
N GLY A 210 -3.63 21.75 2.49
CA GLY A 210 -3.65 23.18 2.33
C GLY A 210 -4.20 23.90 3.58
N ARG A 211 -3.89 25.18 3.70
CA ARG A 211 -4.47 26.06 4.74
C ARG A 211 -5.61 26.92 4.20
N THR A 212 -5.79 26.91 2.89
CA THR A 212 -6.81 27.65 2.16
C THR A 212 -8.00 26.74 1.86
N ILE A 213 -9.12 27.33 1.44
CA ILE A 213 -10.31 26.58 1.04
C ILE A 213 -10.13 26.01 -0.37
N GLU A 214 -9.32 26.67 -1.20
CA GLU A 214 -9.08 26.30 -2.60
C GLU A 214 -7.84 25.39 -2.73
N ASP A 215 -7.84 24.57 -3.77
CA ASP A 215 -6.67 23.74 -4.10
C ASP A 215 -5.65 24.55 -4.87
N GLU A 216 -4.37 24.41 -4.51
CA GLU A 216 -3.27 25.15 -5.11
C GLU A 216 -2.16 24.21 -5.60
N ILE A 217 -1.53 24.54 -6.73
CA ILE A 217 -0.32 23.86 -7.21
C ILE A 217 0.86 24.79 -7.03
N GLU A 218 1.85 24.33 -6.27
CA GLU A 218 3.15 24.99 -6.13
C GLU A 218 4.23 24.13 -6.80
N ILE A 219 4.99 24.71 -7.73
CA ILE A 219 6.19 24.04 -8.25
C ILE A 219 7.36 24.46 -7.38
N THR A 220 7.99 23.46 -6.78
CA THR A 220 9.12 23.63 -5.86
C THR A 220 10.34 22.90 -6.39
N GLU A 221 11.53 23.31 -5.98
CA GLU A 221 12.75 22.55 -6.29
C GLU A 221 12.83 21.34 -5.36
N GLY A 222 13.16 20.17 -5.89
CA GLY A 222 13.22 18.95 -5.09
C GLY A 222 13.66 17.73 -5.88
N MET A 223 13.83 16.60 -5.19
CA MET A 223 14.33 15.35 -5.76
C MET A 223 13.66 14.15 -5.09
N ARG A 224 13.28 13.14 -5.89
CA ARG A 224 12.87 11.80 -5.42
C ARG A 224 13.89 10.74 -5.81
N PHE A 225 14.10 9.78 -4.93
CA PHE A 225 14.85 8.57 -5.23
C PHE A 225 14.30 7.34 -4.51
N ASP A 226 14.51 6.17 -5.11
CA ASP A 226 13.85 4.91 -4.75
C ASP A 226 14.61 4.18 -3.62
N ARG A 227 14.72 4.87 -2.48
CA ARG A 227 15.20 4.29 -1.22
C ARG A 227 14.35 4.82 -0.07
N GLY A 228 13.73 3.90 0.67
CA GLY A 228 12.98 4.23 1.87
C GLY A 228 13.76 4.07 3.17
N PHE A 229 13.02 4.17 4.28
CA PHE A 229 13.59 4.05 5.62
C PHE A 229 14.19 2.65 5.86
N ILE A 230 15.37 2.61 6.50
CA ILE A 230 16.05 1.34 6.84
C ILE A 230 15.27 0.56 7.91
N SER A 231 14.51 1.27 8.77
CA SER A 231 13.74 0.66 9.86
C SER A 231 12.35 1.29 9.97
N PRO A 232 11.28 0.47 10.12
CA PRO A 232 9.92 0.97 10.31
C PRO A 232 9.74 1.73 11.62
N TYR A 233 10.68 1.62 12.57
CA TYR A 233 10.65 2.39 13.81
C TYR A 233 10.85 3.90 13.59
N PHE A 234 11.26 4.34 12.39
CA PHE A 234 11.37 5.75 12.07
C PHE A 234 10.05 6.42 11.67
N VAL A 235 9.01 5.63 11.36
CA VAL A 235 7.70 6.13 10.91
C VAL A 235 7.15 7.17 11.90
N THR A 236 6.80 8.35 11.37
CA THR A 236 6.17 9.43 12.14
C THR A 236 4.66 9.47 11.93
N ASP A 237 4.21 9.16 10.71
CA ASP A 237 2.80 8.98 10.38
C ASP A 237 2.50 7.48 10.24
N VAL A 238 1.92 6.91 11.30
CA VAL A 238 1.54 5.50 11.37
C VAL A 238 0.42 5.16 10.40
N LYS A 239 -0.45 6.11 10.02
CA LYS A 239 -1.56 5.85 9.10
C LYS A 239 -1.06 5.67 7.68
N ALA A 240 -0.24 6.61 7.21
CA ALA A 240 0.32 6.58 5.86
C ALA A 240 1.64 5.78 5.75
N GLN A 241 2.13 5.22 6.86
CA GLN A 241 3.39 4.44 6.92
C GLN A 241 4.58 5.20 6.32
N LYS A 242 4.73 6.47 6.72
CA LYS A 242 5.78 7.37 6.24
C LYS A 242 6.45 8.15 7.36
N VAL A 243 7.67 8.60 7.08
CA VAL A 243 8.38 9.62 7.85
C VAL A 243 8.10 10.96 7.18
N GLU A 244 7.71 11.96 7.96
CA GLU A 244 7.56 13.34 7.51
C GLU A 244 8.35 14.25 8.44
N PHE A 245 9.30 14.99 7.85
CA PHE A 245 10.10 15.97 8.56
C PHE A 245 9.91 17.35 7.93
N GLU A 246 9.67 18.34 8.78
CA GLU A 246 9.75 19.75 8.40
C GLU A 246 11.12 20.31 8.76
N LYS A 247 11.71 21.05 7.82
CA LYS A 247 13.03 21.68 7.94
C LYS A 247 14.14 20.76 8.48
N PRO A 248 14.31 19.51 7.99
CA PRO A 248 15.35 18.63 8.52
C PRO A 248 16.76 19.09 8.14
N LEU A 249 17.73 18.66 8.95
CA LEU A 249 19.14 18.59 8.58
C LEU A 249 19.42 17.27 7.83
N ILE A 250 20.34 17.28 6.88
CA ILE A 250 20.65 16.13 6.03
C ILE A 250 22.14 15.80 6.13
N LEU A 251 22.44 14.60 6.63
CA LEU A 251 23.80 14.04 6.64
C LEU A 251 23.99 13.16 5.41
N LEU A 252 24.98 13.48 4.57
CA LEU A 252 25.30 12.75 3.34
C LEU A 252 26.64 12.02 3.47
N SER A 253 26.62 10.68 3.45
CA SER A 253 27.85 9.87 3.57
C SER A 253 28.00 8.92 2.39
N GLU A 254 29.16 8.94 1.73
CA GLU A 254 29.49 7.93 0.72
C GLU A 254 29.73 6.54 1.35
N LYS A 255 30.17 6.53 2.62
CA LYS A 255 30.49 5.33 3.37
C LYS A 255 29.31 4.77 4.13
N LYS A 256 29.48 3.50 4.50
CA LYS A 256 28.61 2.83 5.47
C LYS A 256 28.91 3.38 6.86
N ILE A 257 27.85 3.57 7.65
CA ILE A 257 27.92 4.08 9.02
C ILE A 257 27.48 2.95 9.97
N SER A 258 28.39 2.51 10.83
CA SER A 258 28.13 1.42 11.79
C SER A 258 28.40 1.83 13.24
N LEU A 259 29.33 2.77 13.45
CA LEU A 259 29.78 3.20 14.76
C LEU A 259 28.97 4.41 15.24
N LEU A 260 28.67 4.46 16.54
CA LEU A 260 27.96 5.59 17.15
C LEU A 260 28.77 6.89 17.06
N GLN A 261 30.10 6.81 17.20
CA GLN A 261 31.00 7.97 17.19
C GLN A 261 30.91 8.79 15.90
N ASP A 262 30.64 8.12 14.77
CA ASP A 262 30.54 8.75 13.46
C ASP A 262 29.33 9.69 13.36
N ILE A 263 28.20 9.33 14.00
CA ILE A 263 26.94 10.09 13.90
C ILE A 263 26.66 11.01 15.09
N LEU A 264 27.40 10.83 16.18
CA LEU A 264 27.18 11.58 17.42
C LEU A 264 27.16 13.11 17.20
N PRO A 265 28.11 13.71 16.44
CA PRO A 265 28.09 15.15 16.20
C PRO A 265 26.83 15.61 15.43
N ALA A 266 26.37 14.83 14.46
CA ALA A 266 25.17 15.15 13.68
C ALA A 266 23.89 15.03 14.55
N LEU A 267 23.82 14.02 15.43
CA LEU A 267 22.71 13.87 16.38
C LEU A 267 22.67 15.04 17.38
N GLU A 268 23.83 15.45 17.90
CA GLU A 268 23.93 16.60 18.80
C GLU A 268 23.54 17.90 18.12
N ALA A 269 24.01 18.13 16.89
CA ALA A 269 23.64 19.27 16.06
C ALA A 269 22.11 19.37 15.84
N ALA A 270 21.48 18.24 15.50
CA ALA A 270 20.04 18.16 15.31
C ALA A 270 19.26 18.39 16.62
N ALA A 271 19.73 17.82 17.73
CA ALA A 271 19.12 18.01 19.04
C ALA A 271 19.23 19.47 19.55
N GLN A 272 20.40 20.09 19.39
CA GLN A 272 20.65 21.49 19.78
C GLN A 272 19.80 22.47 18.96
N SER A 273 19.73 22.24 17.64
CA SER A 273 18.91 23.06 16.74
C SER A 273 17.41 22.76 16.82
N ARG A 274 17.01 21.70 17.53
CA ARG A 274 15.64 21.17 17.59
C ARG A 274 15.05 20.90 16.19
N ARG A 275 15.89 20.45 15.27
CA ARG A 275 15.51 20.10 13.90
C ARG A 275 15.58 18.59 13.72
N PRO A 276 14.71 17.99 12.88
CA PRO A 276 14.85 16.58 12.54
C PRO A 276 16.15 16.31 11.77
N LEU A 277 16.63 15.06 11.81
CA LEU A 277 17.83 14.62 11.08
C LEU A 277 17.49 13.50 10.10
N LEU A 278 17.84 13.68 8.84
CA LEU A 278 17.85 12.62 7.84
C LEU A 278 19.30 12.20 7.56
N ILE A 279 19.58 10.90 7.68
CA ILE A 279 20.90 10.33 7.36
C ILE A 279 20.78 9.55 6.05
N ILE A 280 21.53 9.95 5.02
CA ILE A 280 21.64 9.25 3.74
C ILE A 280 23.07 8.73 3.61
N ALA A 281 23.23 7.41 3.68
CA ALA A 281 24.55 6.76 3.64
C ALA A 281 24.55 5.51 2.76
N LYS A 282 25.71 4.99 2.34
CA LYS A 282 25.75 3.69 1.62
C LYS A 282 24.95 2.60 2.34
N ASP A 283 25.09 2.55 3.67
CA ASP A 283 24.23 1.80 4.57
C ASP A 283 24.35 2.37 5.99
N VAL A 284 23.35 2.15 6.84
CA VAL A 284 23.40 2.49 8.28
C VAL A 284 22.99 1.26 9.07
N ASP A 285 23.88 0.74 9.91
CA ASP A 285 23.64 -0.45 10.72
C ASP A 285 24.36 -0.39 12.08
N GLY A 286 24.44 -1.53 12.78
CA GLY A 286 25.19 -1.65 14.02
C GLY A 286 24.71 -0.72 15.13
N GLU A 287 25.68 -0.16 15.86
CA GLU A 287 25.42 0.72 17.00
C GLU A 287 24.81 2.06 16.55
N ALA A 288 25.20 2.56 15.38
CA ALA A 288 24.68 3.78 14.81
C ALA A 288 23.16 3.69 14.57
N LEU A 289 22.71 2.62 13.91
CA LEU A 289 21.27 2.42 13.66
C LEU A 289 20.48 2.24 14.96
N ALA A 290 21.01 1.44 15.89
CA ALA A 290 20.38 1.21 17.19
C ALA A 290 20.21 2.52 17.98
N ALA A 291 21.22 3.38 17.96
CA ALA A 291 21.15 4.69 18.61
C ALA A 291 20.10 5.61 17.97
N CYS A 292 20.02 5.67 16.63
CA CYS A 292 18.98 6.45 15.95
C CYS A 292 17.57 5.97 16.34
N ILE A 293 17.33 4.65 16.31
CA ILE A 293 16.05 4.05 16.68
C ILE A 293 15.70 4.38 18.14
N LEU A 294 16.64 4.19 19.07
CA LEU A 294 16.41 4.46 20.49
C LEU A 294 16.09 5.92 20.77
N ASN A 295 16.81 6.86 20.14
CA ASN A 295 16.56 8.30 20.29
C ASN A 295 15.18 8.69 19.76
N LYS A 296 14.77 8.12 18.62
CA LYS A 296 13.43 8.32 18.06
C LYS A 296 12.34 7.75 18.95
N LEU A 297 12.47 6.51 19.42
CA LEU A 297 11.47 5.85 20.27
C LEU A 297 11.32 6.53 21.63
N ARG A 298 12.40 7.12 22.17
CA ARG A 298 12.36 7.93 23.41
C ARG A 298 11.79 9.32 23.20
N GLY A 299 11.51 9.72 21.95
CA GLY A 299 11.02 11.06 21.61
C GLY A 299 12.05 12.17 21.81
N GLN A 300 13.34 11.84 21.96
CA GLN A 300 14.41 12.81 22.22
C GLN A 300 14.86 13.54 20.96
N LEU A 301 14.85 12.84 19.82
CA LEU A 301 15.22 13.38 18.52
C LEU A 301 14.36 12.76 17.42
N GLN A 302 13.91 13.57 16.47
CA GLN A 302 13.32 13.07 15.24
C GLN A 302 14.45 12.74 14.26
N VAL A 303 14.68 11.45 14.00
CA VAL A 303 15.76 10.97 13.12
C VAL A 303 15.26 9.82 12.24
N ALA A 304 15.71 9.79 10.99
CA ALA A 304 15.50 8.67 10.07
C ALA A 304 16.77 8.39 9.26
N ALA A 305 16.99 7.12 8.93
CA ALA A 305 18.12 6.69 8.10
C ALA A 305 17.63 5.99 6.84
N VAL A 306 18.25 6.36 5.72
CA VAL A 306 17.92 5.91 4.36
C VAL A 306 19.22 5.50 3.65
N LYS A 307 19.15 4.46 2.80
CA LYS A 307 20.30 4.08 1.97
C LYS A 307 20.49 5.06 0.82
N ALA A 308 21.73 5.35 0.45
CA ALA A 308 22.03 6.18 -0.68
C ALA A 308 21.54 5.51 -1.99
N PRO A 309 20.96 6.29 -2.92
CA PRO A 309 20.48 5.78 -4.21
C PRO A 309 21.62 5.42 -5.16
N GLY A 310 21.34 4.54 -6.12
CA GLY A 310 22.33 4.10 -7.12
C GLY A 310 23.39 3.12 -6.59
N PHE A 311 24.36 2.82 -7.45
CA PHE A 311 25.49 1.92 -7.17
C PHE A 311 26.78 2.49 -7.78
N GLY A 312 27.94 2.11 -7.24
CA GLY A 312 29.26 2.53 -7.74
C GLY A 312 29.37 4.07 -7.87
N ASP A 313 29.92 4.52 -9.00
CA ASP A 313 30.12 5.95 -9.30
C ASP A 313 28.82 6.71 -9.51
N ASN A 314 27.75 6.03 -9.94
CA ASN A 314 26.44 6.65 -10.05
C ASN A 314 25.91 7.06 -8.66
N ARG A 315 26.14 6.25 -7.62
CA ARG A 315 25.79 6.63 -6.24
C ARG A 315 26.55 7.86 -5.79
N LYS A 316 27.86 7.91 -6.05
CA LYS A 316 28.68 9.09 -5.70
C LYS A 316 28.14 10.34 -6.38
N SER A 317 27.81 10.22 -7.66
CA SER A 317 27.28 11.32 -8.46
C SER A 317 25.92 11.81 -7.95
N ILE A 318 25.00 10.91 -7.59
CA ILE A 318 23.68 11.27 -7.03
C ILE A 318 23.82 11.88 -5.62
N LEU A 319 24.72 11.38 -4.78
CA LEU A 319 25.02 12.02 -3.48
C LEU A 319 25.55 13.44 -3.67
N GLY A 320 26.39 13.67 -4.69
CA GLY A 320 26.83 15.01 -5.08
C GLY A 320 25.66 15.90 -5.55
N ASP A 321 24.72 15.34 -6.31
CA ASP A 321 23.53 16.07 -6.75
C ASP A 321 22.63 16.46 -5.55
N LEU A 322 22.45 15.56 -4.57
CA LEU A 322 21.75 15.83 -3.31
C LEU A 322 22.47 16.89 -2.47
N ALA A 323 23.78 16.83 -2.39
CA ALA A 323 24.60 17.84 -1.71
C ALA A 323 24.37 19.22 -2.32
N ILE A 324 24.44 19.34 -3.64
CA ILE A 324 24.17 20.60 -4.35
C ILE A 324 22.74 21.08 -4.13
N LEU A 325 21.75 20.19 -4.21
CA LEU A 325 20.34 20.53 -3.98
C LEU A 325 20.07 21.07 -2.58
N THR A 326 20.70 20.47 -1.57
CA THR A 326 20.45 20.78 -0.14
C THR A 326 21.45 21.78 0.46
N GLY A 327 22.48 22.17 -0.28
CA GLY A 327 23.58 22.99 0.21
C GLY A 327 24.52 22.29 1.20
N GLY A 328 24.48 20.95 1.28
CA GLY A 328 25.32 20.16 2.19
C GLY A 328 26.61 19.67 1.54
N GLN A 329 27.49 19.04 2.34
CA GLN A 329 28.70 18.37 1.84
C GLN A 329 28.56 16.85 1.96
N VAL A 330 29.04 16.12 0.94
CA VAL A 330 29.16 14.66 1.01
C VAL A 330 30.44 14.30 1.76
N PHE A 331 30.31 13.55 2.85
CA PHE A 331 31.46 12.98 3.54
C PHE A 331 31.98 11.75 2.77
N SER A 332 33.20 11.86 2.24
CA SER A 332 33.91 10.82 1.48
C SER A 332 35.39 10.78 1.88
N ASP A 333 36.15 9.82 1.33
CA ASP A 333 37.61 9.74 1.55
C ASP A 333 38.40 10.86 0.86
N GLU A 334 37.78 11.50 -0.13
CA GLU A 334 38.40 12.57 -0.92
C GLU A 334 38.29 13.93 -0.22
N VAL A 335 37.46 14.02 0.82
CA VAL A 335 37.23 15.22 1.62
C VAL A 335 38.04 15.15 2.91
N GLU A 336 38.71 16.24 3.27
CA GLU A 336 39.58 16.28 4.47
C GLU A 336 38.82 16.14 5.80
N VAL A 337 37.52 16.46 5.81
CA VAL A 337 36.68 16.42 7.02
C VAL A 337 36.05 15.04 7.21
N LYS A 338 36.35 14.40 8.34
CA LYS A 338 35.75 13.12 8.77
C LYS A 338 34.35 13.30 9.37
N LEU A 339 33.53 12.24 9.30
CA LEU A 339 32.16 12.22 9.88
C LEU A 339 32.12 12.61 11.36
N GLU A 340 33.11 12.13 12.13
CA GLU A 340 33.31 12.42 13.55
C GLU A 340 33.49 13.92 13.87
N LYS A 341 33.70 14.76 12.86
CA LYS A 341 33.86 16.21 12.97
C LYS A 341 32.78 16.98 12.19
N ALA A 342 31.65 16.35 11.90
CA ALA A 342 30.54 17.00 11.22
C ALA A 342 30.04 18.21 12.04
N SER A 343 30.03 19.39 11.41
CA SER A 343 29.41 20.60 11.92
C SER A 343 28.08 20.86 11.21
N VAL A 344 27.23 21.72 11.78
CA VAL A 344 25.92 22.07 11.21
C VAL A 344 26.04 22.63 9.78
N GLU A 345 27.11 23.38 9.50
CA GLU A 345 27.38 24.01 8.20
C GLU A 345 27.68 22.99 7.09
N LEU A 346 28.12 21.78 7.46
CA LEU A 346 28.41 20.70 6.51
C LEU A 346 27.18 19.86 6.20
N LEU A 347 26.13 19.98 7.01
CA LEU A 347 24.87 19.27 6.81
C LEU A 347 24.02 20.01 5.80
N GLY A 348 23.35 19.25 4.92
CA GLY A 348 22.35 19.80 4.02
C GLY A 348 21.11 20.27 4.78
N SER A 349 20.33 21.13 4.15
CA SER A 349 19.10 21.67 4.68
C SER A 349 18.03 21.72 3.59
N THR A 350 16.78 21.52 3.98
CA THR A 350 15.65 21.49 3.04
C THR A 350 14.35 21.87 3.75
N GLY A 351 13.32 22.28 3.03
CA GLY A 351 12.04 22.67 3.61
C GLY A 351 11.24 21.51 4.16
N SER A 352 11.21 20.36 3.50
CA SER A 352 10.60 19.14 4.03
C SER A 352 11.13 17.87 3.37
N VAL A 353 11.07 16.76 4.10
CA VAL A 353 11.37 15.41 3.58
C VAL A 353 10.22 14.46 3.89
N THR A 354 9.86 13.63 2.91
CA THR A 354 8.98 12.48 3.11
C THR A 354 9.73 11.20 2.76
N VAL A 355 9.72 10.21 3.66
CA VAL A 355 10.34 8.88 3.44
C VAL A 355 9.29 7.81 3.61
N THR A 356 9.07 6.98 2.59
CA THR A 356 8.21 5.80 2.65
C THR A 356 9.07 4.55 2.82
N LYS A 357 8.47 3.36 2.70
CA LYS A 357 9.20 2.09 2.69
C LYS A 357 10.16 1.97 1.51
N ASP A 358 9.80 2.56 0.38
CA ASP A 358 10.49 2.36 -0.90
C ASP A 358 11.09 3.66 -1.46
N ASP A 359 10.60 4.83 -1.06
CA ASP A 359 10.97 6.13 -1.64
C ASP A 359 11.42 7.16 -0.59
N THR A 360 12.24 8.10 -1.03
CA THR A 360 12.52 9.36 -0.32
C THR A 360 12.29 10.54 -1.26
N ILE A 361 11.61 11.57 -0.76
CA ILE A 361 11.31 12.81 -1.46
C ILE A 361 11.85 13.98 -0.63
N VAL A 362 12.73 14.78 -1.23
CA VAL A 362 13.34 15.98 -0.66
C VAL A 362 12.74 17.20 -1.36
N LEU A 363 12.16 18.13 -0.61
CA LEU A 363 11.42 19.29 -1.14
C LEU A 363 11.97 20.60 -0.58
N ASN A 364 12.16 21.59 -1.45
CA ASN A 364 12.73 22.91 -1.16
C ASN A 364 14.13 22.80 -0.56
N GLY A 365 15.09 22.21 -1.29
CA GLY A 365 16.49 22.22 -0.87
C GLY A 365 17.04 23.65 -0.73
N GLU A 366 17.89 23.90 0.28
CA GLU A 366 18.50 25.23 0.51
C GLU A 366 19.77 25.47 -0.32
N GLY A 367 20.01 24.66 -1.36
CA GLY A 367 21.10 24.82 -2.31
C GLY A 367 20.97 26.09 -3.16
N SER A 368 22.10 26.61 -3.63
CA SER A 368 22.11 27.75 -4.56
C SER A 368 21.55 27.37 -5.92
N LYS A 369 20.60 28.17 -6.44
CA LYS A 369 20.03 27.99 -7.78
C LYS A 369 21.10 27.99 -8.87
N ASP A 370 22.12 28.83 -8.73
CA ASP A 370 23.23 28.90 -9.70
C ASP A 370 24.04 27.61 -9.69
N ALA A 371 24.25 27.00 -8.52
CA ALA A 371 24.96 25.73 -8.39
C ALA A 371 24.15 24.56 -8.98
N ILE A 372 22.83 24.56 -8.75
CA ILE A 372 21.91 23.58 -9.33
C ILE A 372 21.89 23.71 -10.87
N GLN A 373 21.82 24.93 -11.38
CA GLN A 373 21.82 25.18 -12.82
C GLN A 373 23.15 24.78 -13.47
N ALA A 374 24.29 25.17 -12.88
CA ALA A 374 25.60 24.76 -13.35
C ALA A 374 25.73 23.23 -13.36
N ARG A 375 25.22 22.54 -12.34
CA ARG A 375 25.19 21.08 -12.29
C ARG A 375 24.32 20.47 -13.38
N CYS A 376 23.15 21.04 -13.65
CA CYS A 376 22.28 20.61 -14.76
C CYS A 376 22.98 20.78 -16.12
N GLU A 377 23.69 21.90 -16.34
CA GLU A 377 24.43 22.17 -17.58
C GLU A 377 25.61 21.22 -17.78
N GLN A 378 26.33 20.87 -16.70
CA GLN A 378 27.35 19.82 -16.73
C GLN A 378 26.76 18.48 -17.17
N ILE A 379 25.63 18.06 -16.59
CA ILE A 379 24.98 16.79 -16.93
C ILE A 379 24.49 16.83 -18.40
N ARG A 380 23.89 17.94 -18.86
CA ARG A 380 23.49 18.11 -20.27
C ARG A 380 24.66 17.98 -21.22
N SER A 381 25.82 18.53 -20.87
CA SER A 381 27.03 18.43 -21.70
C SER A 381 27.52 16.98 -21.81
N LEU A 382 27.49 16.22 -20.70
CA LEU A 382 27.82 14.79 -20.70
C LEU A 382 26.82 13.94 -21.50
N VAL A 383 25.53 14.28 -21.46
CA VAL A 383 24.49 13.62 -22.25
C VAL A 383 24.70 13.83 -23.75
N ALA A 384 25.11 15.04 -24.15
CA ALA A 384 25.35 15.43 -25.53
C ALA A 384 26.68 14.90 -26.10
N ASP A 385 27.58 14.42 -25.25
CA ASP A 385 28.85 13.85 -25.68
C ASP A 385 28.60 12.55 -26.49
N PRO A 386 29.05 12.48 -27.76
CA PRO A 386 28.83 11.31 -28.60
C PRO A 386 29.60 10.07 -28.12
N THR A 387 30.59 10.22 -27.24
CA THR A 387 31.35 9.12 -26.65
C THR A 387 30.65 8.47 -25.46
N THR A 388 29.60 9.11 -24.93
CA THR A 388 28.77 8.57 -23.84
C THR A 388 27.92 7.41 -24.35
N SER A 389 27.99 6.28 -23.65
CA SER A 389 27.19 5.09 -23.98
C SER A 389 25.69 5.37 -23.83
N ASP A 390 24.84 4.64 -24.56
CA ASP A 390 23.38 4.80 -24.45
C ASP A 390 22.87 4.49 -23.03
N TYR A 391 23.52 3.54 -22.35
CA TYR A 391 23.25 3.23 -20.94
C TYR A 391 23.55 4.43 -20.04
N ASP A 392 24.74 5.03 -20.14
CA ASP A 392 25.13 6.18 -19.33
C ASP A 392 24.28 7.41 -19.66
N ARG A 393 23.93 7.60 -20.94
CA ARG A 393 23.04 8.67 -21.38
C ARG A 393 21.68 8.58 -20.70
N SER A 394 21.10 7.37 -20.62
CA SER A 394 19.83 7.15 -19.91
C SER A 394 19.92 7.50 -18.42
N LYS A 395 21.04 7.16 -17.75
CA LYS A 395 21.26 7.46 -16.33
C LYS A 395 21.53 8.93 -16.05
N LEU A 396 22.26 9.60 -16.95
CA LEU A 396 22.46 11.04 -16.88
C LEU A 396 21.15 11.80 -17.11
N GLN A 397 20.30 11.34 -18.04
CA GLN A 397 18.96 11.90 -18.26
C GLN A 397 18.06 11.73 -17.03
N GLU A 398 18.08 10.55 -16.39
CA GLU A 398 17.35 10.30 -15.14
C GLU A 398 17.76 11.29 -14.03
N ARG A 399 19.07 11.47 -13.85
CA ARG A 399 19.62 12.44 -12.88
C ARG A 399 19.26 13.87 -13.21
N LEU A 400 19.37 14.26 -14.49
CA LEU A 400 19.00 15.59 -14.95
C LEU A 400 17.51 15.86 -14.69
N ALA A 401 16.63 14.90 -15.00
CA ALA A 401 15.20 15.03 -14.74
C ALA A 401 14.91 15.22 -13.25
N LYS A 402 15.58 14.46 -12.39
CA LYS A 402 15.46 14.56 -10.93
C LYS A 402 15.96 15.89 -10.36
N LEU A 403 16.95 16.52 -11.00
CA LEU A 403 17.54 17.79 -10.54
C LEU A 403 16.86 19.02 -11.16
N SER A 404 16.34 18.91 -12.38
CA SER A 404 15.76 20.03 -13.15
C SER A 404 14.24 20.01 -13.25
N GLY A 405 13.58 18.86 -13.07
CA GLY A 405 12.14 18.68 -13.30
C GLY A 405 11.25 19.31 -12.23
N GLY A 406 11.83 19.75 -11.11
CA GLY A 406 11.07 20.27 -9.98
C GLY A 406 10.13 19.22 -9.37
N VAL A 407 9.44 19.61 -8.32
CA VAL A 407 8.43 18.81 -7.64
C VAL A 407 7.17 19.65 -7.52
N ALA A 408 6.09 19.14 -8.09
CA ALA A 408 4.78 19.74 -7.92
C ALA A 408 4.22 19.32 -6.57
N VAL A 409 3.80 20.31 -5.78
CA VAL A 409 3.11 20.13 -4.52
C VAL A 409 1.68 20.61 -4.71
N ILE A 410 0.73 19.67 -4.66
CA ILE A 410 -0.69 19.98 -4.66
C ILE A 410 -1.10 20.18 -3.20
N LYS A 411 -1.52 21.40 -2.85
CA LYS A 411 -2.08 21.72 -1.53
C LYS A 411 -3.60 21.62 -1.61
N VAL A 412 -4.15 20.65 -0.91
CA VAL A 412 -5.58 20.34 -0.93
C VAL A 412 -6.31 21.22 0.09
N GLY A 413 -7.19 22.08 -0.39
CA GLY A 413 -8.02 22.95 0.44
C GLY A 413 -9.37 22.32 0.77
N GLY A 414 -10.04 22.87 1.79
CA GLY A 414 -11.37 22.43 2.19
C GLY A 414 -11.90 23.17 3.42
N ALA A 415 -13.19 23.02 3.72
CA ALA A 415 -13.85 23.72 4.82
C ALA A 415 -13.68 23.00 6.17
N SER A 416 -13.32 21.71 6.16
CA SER A 416 -13.09 20.91 7.36
C SER A 416 -11.97 19.88 7.18
N GLU A 417 -11.35 19.47 8.29
CA GLU A 417 -10.28 18.45 8.27
C GLU A 417 -10.74 17.12 7.67
N VAL A 418 -12.00 16.73 7.91
CA VAL A 418 -12.58 15.48 7.37
C VAL A 418 -12.71 15.55 5.85
N GLU A 419 -13.16 16.70 5.33
CA GLU A 419 -13.28 16.95 3.88
C GLU A 419 -11.90 16.98 3.21
N VAL A 420 -10.95 17.73 3.80
CA VAL A 420 -9.58 17.80 3.28
C VAL A 420 -8.93 16.43 3.25
N GLY A 421 -9.12 15.63 4.31
CA GLY A 421 -8.61 14.26 4.38
C GLY A 421 -9.17 13.35 3.29
N GLU A 422 -10.49 13.38 3.05
CA GLU A 422 -11.12 12.60 1.97
C GLU A 422 -10.64 13.07 0.59
N LYS A 423 -10.57 14.38 0.38
CA LYS A 423 -10.15 14.96 -0.89
C LYS A 423 -8.69 14.67 -1.19
N LYS A 424 -7.84 14.67 -0.17
CA LYS A 424 -6.43 14.25 -0.26
C LYS A 424 -6.31 12.77 -0.62
N ASP A 425 -7.07 11.88 0.02
CA ASP A 425 -7.11 10.45 -0.35
C ASP A 425 -7.47 10.32 -1.85
N ARG A 426 -8.44 11.09 -2.37
CA ARG A 426 -8.77 11.11 -3.81
C ARG A 426 -7.65 11.62 -4.71
N TYR A 427 -6.89 12.63 -4.28
CA TYR A 427 -5.73 13.12 -5.03
C TYR A 427 -4.63 12.07 -5.11
N ASP A 428 -4.35 11.38 -4.00
CA ASP A 428 -3.35 10.32 -3.95
C ASP A 428 -3.73 9.15 -4.86
N ASP A 429 -4.99 8.69 -4.81
CA ASP A 429 -5.51 7.64 -5.70
C ASP A 429 -5.40 8.03 -7.18
N ALA A 430 -5.87 9.24 -7.53
CA ALA A 430 -5.84 9.72 -8.90
C ALA A 430 -4.42 9.91 -9.46
N LEU A 431 -3.49 10.31 -8.61
CA LEU A 431 -2.08 10.46 -8.96
C LEU A 431 -1.42 9.10 -9.22
N ASN A 432 -1.73 8.09 -8.40
CA ASN A 432 -1.25 6.72 -8.60
C ASN A 432 -1.84 6.10 -9.88
N ALA A 433 -3.14 6.26 -10.11
CA ALA A 433 -3.80 5.80 -11.33
C ALA A 433 -3.20 6.46 -12.59
N THR A 434 -2.89 7.75 -12.52
CA THR A 434 -2.27 8.48 -13.62
C THR A 434 -0.86 7.96 -13.93
N ARG A 435 -0.05 7.71 -12.90
CA ARG A 435 1.30 7.11 -13.07
C ARG A 435 1.20 5.73 -13.72
N ALA A 436 0.31 4.89 -13.21
CA ALA A 436 0.03 3.57 -13.76
C ALA A 436 -0.38 3.61 -15.24
N ALA A 437 -1.19 4.61 -15.62
CA ALA A 437 -1.64 4.79 -17.00
C ALA A 437 -0.52 5.27 -17.94
N VAL A 438 0.39 6.12 -17.46
CA VAL A 438 1.56 6.57 -18.22
C VAL A 438 2.55 5.42 -18.44
N GLU A 439 2.69 4.51 -17.46
CA GLU A 439 3.60 3.36 -17.53
C GLU A 439 3.11 2.23 -18.45
N GLU A 440 1.88 1.72 -18.24
CA GLU A 440 1.38 0.51 -18.91
C GLU A 440 0.22 0.78 -19.89
N GLY A 441 -0.21 2.04 -20.02
CA GLY A 441 -1.35 2.41 -20.86
C GLY A 441 -2.72 2.21 -20.18
N ILE A 442 -3.76 2.42 -20.97
CA ILE A 442 -5.16 2.46 -20.53
C ILE A 442 -6.04 1.46 -21.30
N LEU A 443 -7.14 1.09 -20.65
CA LEU A 443 -8.18 0.20 -21.16
C LEU A 443 -9.57 0.85 -21.00
N PRO A 444 -10.61 0.38 -21.73
CA PRO A 444 -11.98 0.79 -21.46
C PRO A 444 -12.38 0.40 -20.03
N GLY A 445 -12.76 1.40 -19.23
CA GLY A 445 -12.98 1.26 -17.80
C GLY A 445 -14.35 0.68 -17.44
N GLY A 446 -14.76 0.85 -16.18
CA GLY A 446 -16.08 0.39 -15.71
C GLY A 446 -16.22 -1.14 -15.68
N GLY A 447 -15.09 -1.85 -15.60
CA GLY A 447 -15.03 -3.31 -15.65
C GLY A 447 -15.27 -3.91 -17.05
N VAL A 448 -15.37 -3.08 -18.11
CA VAL A 448 -15.66 -3.52 -19.47
C VAL A 448 -14.51 -4.35 -20.05
N ALA A 449 -13.26 -3.94 -19.81
CA ALA A 449 -12.09 -4.69 -20.30
C ALA A 449 -12.05 -6.13 -19.74
N LEU A 450 -12.24 -6.30 -18.42
CA LEU A 450 -12.35 -7.61 -17.78
C LEU A 450 -13.56 -8.41 -18.27
N LEU A 451 -14.69 -7.73 -18.46
CA LEU A 451 -15.90 -8.35 -18.97
C LEU A 451 -15.68 -8.93 -20.36
N LYS A 452 -15.03 -8.20 -21.26
CA LYS A 452 -14.72 -8.69 -22.62
C LYS A 452 -13.63 -9.75 -22.63
N ALA A 453 -12.67 -9.67 -21.73
CA ALA A 453 -11.67 -10.73 -21.56
C ALA A 453 -12.32 -12.09 -21.22
N SER A 454 -13.52 -12.11 -20.62
CA SER A 454 -14.26 -13.36 -20.37
C SER A 454 -14.68 -14.12 -21.64
N LEU A 455 -14.75 -13.44 -22.79
CA LEU A 455 -15.04 -14.05 -24.09
C LEU A 455 -13.86 -14.87 -24.61
N GLN A 456 -12.65 -14.61 -24.11
CA GLN A 456 -11.40 -15.29 -24.51
C GLN A 456 -11.10 -16.55 -23.68
N LEU A 457 -11.91 -16.84 -22.66
CA LEU A 457 -11.73 -17.96 -21.75
C LEU A 457 -12.49 -19.20 -22.23
N VAL A 458 -11.88 -19.89 -23.18
CA VAL A 458 -12.38 -21.13 -23.80
C VAL A 458 -11.48 -22.28 -23.40
N THR A 459 -12.05 -23.46 -23.15
CA THR A 459 -11.31 -24.70 -22.88
C THR A 459 -11.52 -25.70 -24.02
N THR A 460 -10.69 -26.73 -24.10
CA THR A 460 -10.73 -27.77 -25.15
C THR A 460 -11.93 -28.73 -25.03
N SER A 461 -12.67 -28.67 -23.92
CA SER A 461 -13.79 -29.55 -23.60
C SER A 461 -15.11 -28.78 -23.59
N PRO A 462 -16.21 -29.37 -24.08
CA PRO A 462 -17.54 -28.74 -24.05
C PRO A 462 -18.15 -28.60 -22.63
N ALA A 463 -17.43 -28.99 -21.57
CA ALA A 463 -17.88 -28.96 -20.17
C ALA A 463 -18.12 -27.56 -19.57
N THR A 464 -17.99 -26.49 -20.35
CA THR A 464 -18.65 -25.20 -20.06
C THR A 464 -20.18 -25.32 -19.91
N SER A 465 -20.74 -26.52 -20.15
CA SER A 465 -22.15 -26.89 -20.02
C SER A 465 -22.66 -27.20 -18.61
N ALA A 466 -21.85 -27.26 -17.55
CA ALA A 466 -22.34 -27.45 -16.18
C ALA A 466 -22.74 -26.10 -15.52
N GLY A 467 -23.60 -25.33 -16.17
CA GLY A 467 -24.27 -24.15 -15.57
C GLY A 467 -24.52 -22.95 -16.48
N ASN A 468 -23.88 -22.85 -17.66
CA ASN A 468 -24.18 -21.82 -18.66
C ASN A 468 -23.69 -22.25 -20.05
N ALA A 469 -24.43 -23.15 -20.70
CA ALA A 469 -24.25 -23.53 -22.11
C ALA A 469 -24.54 -22.37 -23.12
N SER A 470 -24.63 -21.12 -22.65
CA SER A 470 -25.04 -19.94 -23.43
C SER A 470 -24.09 -18.74 -23.29
N ALA A 471 -22.97 -18.88 -22.58
CA ALA A 471 -22.02 -17.77 -22.43
C ALA A 471 -21.29 -17.52 -23.76
N PRO A 472 -21.40 -16.32 -24.38
CA PRO A 472 -20.78 -16.02 -25.65
C PRO A 472 -19.26 -16.20 -25.57
N VAL A 473 -18.68 -16.66 -26.67
CA VAL A 473 -17.24 -16.89 -26.86
C VAL A 473 -16.83 -16.07 -28.07
N ALA A 474 -15.67 -15.42 -27.99
CA ALA A 474 -15.15 -14.66 -29.12
C ALA A 474 -14.69 -15.64 -30.23
N SER A 475 -14.91 -15.27 -31.49
CA SER A 475 -14.58 -16.12 -32.64
C SER A 475 -13.08 -16.39 -32.81
N ASP A 476 -12.25 -15.51 -32.26
CA ASP A 476 -10.78 -15.56 -32.28
C ASP A 476 -10.19 -16.23 -31.03
N ALA A 477 -11.03 -16.67 -30.08
CA ALA A 477 -10.57 -17.24 -28.82
C ALA A 477 -9.89 -18.59 -29.02
N SER A 478 -8.60 -18.66 -28.66
CA SER A 478 -7.83 -19.90 -28.66
C SER A 478 -8.09 -20.74 -27.40
N PRO A 479 -8.33 -22.05 -27.48
CA PRO A 479 -8.54 -22.88 -26.29
C PRO A 479 -7.35 -22.84 -25.31
N ILE A 480 -7.65 -22.74 -24.03
CA ILE A 480 -6.68 -22.89 -22.95
C ILE A 480 -6.46 -24.40 -22.73
N PRO A 481 -5.22 -24.90 -22.80
CA PRO A 481 -4.93 -26.30 -22.54
C PRO A 481 -5.24 -26.66 -21.07
N THR A 482 -6.09 -27.66 -20.87
CA THR A 482 -6.45 -28.20 -19.56
C THR A 482 -6.18 -29.70 -19.53
N ALA A 483 -5.57 -30.19 -18.44
CA ALA A 483 -5.22 -31.60 -18.32
C ALA A 483 -6.39 -32.48 -17.86
N ASN A 484 -7.36 -31.89 -17.16
CA ASN A 484 -8.51 -32.58 -16.60
C ASN A 484 -9.71 -31.63 -16.37
N PHE A 485 -10.84 -32.22 -16.00
CA PHE A 485 -12.10 -31.52 -15.74
C PHE A 485 -11.99 -30.44 -14.64
N ASP A 486 -11.23 -30.70 -13.56
CA ASP A 486 -11.07 -29.72 -12.48
C ASP A 486 -10.31 -28.48 -12.95
N GLN A 487 -9.34 -28.62 -13.86
CA GLN A 487 -8.70 -27.45 -14.49
C GLN A 487 -9.68 -26.68 -15.40
N GLU A 488 -10.58 -27.35 -16.09
CA GLU A 488 -11.63 -26.70 -16.88
C GLU A 488 -12.58 -25.88 -15.99
N LEU A 489 -12.96 -26.43 -14.84
CA LEU A 489 -13.72 -25.70 -13.83
C LEU A 489 -12.94 -24.52 -13.26
N GLY A 490 -11.62 -24.66 -13.07
CA GLY A 490 -10.74 -23.54 -12.70
C GLY A 490 -10.83 -22.37 -13.68
N VAL A 491 -10.82 -22.65 -14.99
CA VAL A 491 -11.02 -21.61 -16.03
C VAL A 491 -12.41 -20.99 -15.93
N ALA A 492 -13.44 -21.81 -15.71
CA ALA A 492 -14.83 -21.34 -15.57
C ALA A 492 -15.03 -20.43 -14.35
N ILE A 493 -14.34 -20.69 -13.23
CA ILE A 493 -14.34 -19.84 -12.04
C ILE A 493 -13.89 -18.43 -12.39
N ILE A 494 -12.73 -18.29 -13.06
CA ILE A 494 -12.21 -16.98 -13.47
C ILE A 494 -13.15 -16.30 -14.46
N ARG A 495 -13.64 -17.04 -15.47
CA ARG A 495 -14.57 -16.53 -16.46
C ARG A 495 -15.81 -15.91 -15.83
N ARG A 496 -16.36 -16.53 -14.79
CA ARG A 496 -17.48 -15.97 -14.02
C ARG A 496 -17.05 -14.80 -13.14
N ALA A 497 -15.93 -14.95 -12.43
CA ALA A 497 -15.46 -14.00 -11.43
C ALA A 497 -15.18 -12.62 -12.04
N ILE A 498 -14.50 -12.55 -13.19
CA ILE A 498 -14.12 -11.28 -13.83
C ILE A 498 -15.29 -10.44 -14.35
N THR A 499 -16.50 -10.99 -14.37
CA THR A 499 -17.73 -10.22 -14.67
C THR A 499 -18.26 -9.44 -13.47
N ASN A 500 -17.83 -9.76 -12.25
CA ASN A 500 -18.38 -9.18 -11.01
C ASN A 500 -18.04 -7.70 -10.80
N PRO A 501 -16.86 -7.17 -11.18
CA PRO A 501 -16.60 -5.74 -11.07
C PRO A 501 -17.64 -4.90 -11.83
N ALA A 502 -17.88 -5.18 -13.12
CA ALA A 502 -18.90 -4.51 -13.92
C ALA A 502 -20.30 -4.66 -13.30
N ARG A 503 -20.67 -5.88 -12.90
CA ARG A 503 -21.98 -6.13 -12.24
C ARG A 503 -22.15 -5.32 -10.96
N THR A 504 -21.09 -5.19 -10.15
CA THR A 504 -21.12 -4.46 -8.89
C THR A 504 -21.27 -2.96 -9.13
N ILE A 505 -20.55 -2.42 -10.13
CA ILE A 505 -20.72 -1.03 -10.57
C ILE A 505 -22.16 -0.74 -10.97
N TYR A 506 -22.77 -1.60 -11.80
CA TYR A 506 -24.16 -1.42 -12.25
C TYR A 506 -25.17 -1.58 -11.11
N LYS A 507 -24.96 -2.54 -10.20
CA LYS A 507 -25.80 -2.69 -9.00
C LYS A 507 -25.75 -1.46 -8.10
N ASN A 508 -24.55 -0.91 -7.87
CA ASN A 508 -24.39 0.29 -7.06
C ASN A 508 -25.08 1.50 -7.69
N ALA A 509 -25.13 1.54 -9.02
CA ALA A 509 -25.87 2.52 -9.81
C ALA A 509 -27.40 2.36 -9.77
N GLY A 510 -27.92 1.25 -9.22
CA GLY A 510 -29.34 0.93 -9.18
C GLY A 510 -29.88 0.29 -10.46
N GLU A 511 -28.99 -0.16 -11.34
CA GLU A 511 -29.33 -0.68 -12.67
C GLU A 511 -29.37 -2.22 -12.71
N GLU A 512 -30.09 -2.79 -13.69
CA GLU A 512 -30.18 -4.24 -13.86
C GLU A 512 -28.92 -4.82 -14.51
N SER A 513 -27.96 -5.19 -13.66
CA SER A 513 -26.62 -5.64 -14.08
C SER A 513 -26.61 -6.79 -15.09
N SER A 514 -27.56 -7.73 -15.01
CA SER A 514 -27.56 -8.91 -15.88
C SER A 514 -27.95 -8.57 -17.32
N VAL A 515 -28.89 -7.64 -17.50
CA VAL A 515 -29.32 -7.15 -18.81
C VAL A 515 -28.18 -6.36 -19.48
N ILE A 516 -27.54 -5.47 -18.71
CA ILE A 516 -26.43 -4.66 -19.23
C ILE A 516 -25.25 -5.53 -19.64
N VAL A 517 -24.83 -6.44 -18.77
CA VAL A 517 -23.74 -7.37 -19.07
C VAL A 517 -24.07 -8.25 -20.28
N GLY A 518 -25.28 -8.80 -20.35
CA GLY A 518 -25.71 -9.62 -21.49
C GLY A 518 -25.64 -8.85 -22.80
N ARG A 519 -26.08 -7.58 -22.80
CA ARG A 519 -26.01 -6.71 -23.98
C ARG A 519 -24.58 -6.35 -24.37
N ILE A 520 -23.72 -6.01 -23.42
CA ILE A 520 -22.30 -5.73 -23.70
C ILE A 520 -21.63 -6.94 -24.35
N LEU A 521 -21.85 -8.14 -23.80
CA LEU A 521 -21.23 -9.35 -24.33
C LEU A 521 -21.83 -9.80 -25.67
N GLY A 522 -23.13 -9.59 -25.89
CA GLY A 522 -23.82 -10.01 -27.12
C GLY A 522 -23.65 -9.02 -28.28
N GLU A 523 -24.02 -7.76 -28.09
CA GLU A 523 -24.05 -6.74 -29.15
C GLU A 523 -22.70 -6.03 -29.34
N TYR A 524 -21.91 -5.92 -28.27
CA TYR A 524 -20.67 -5.14 -28.23
C TYR A 524 -19.41 -5.99 -27.93
N GLY A 525 -19.57 -7.32 -27.85
CA GLY A 525 -18.50 -8.31 -27.69
C GLY A 525 -17.89 -8.78 -29.02
N VAL A 526 -18.20 -8.09 -30.11
CA VAL A 526 -17.71 -8.39 -31.47
C VAL A 526 -16.43 -7.62 -31.78
N GLU A 527 -15.70 -8.10 -32.80
CA GLU A 527 -14.48 -7.45 -33.30
C GLU A 527 -14.73 -5.97 -33.66
N GLY A 528 -13.75 -5.11 -33.37
CA GLY A 528 -13.83 -3.66 -33.63
C GLY A 528 -14.66 -2.86 -32.63
N LYS A 529 -15.36 -3.51 -31.68
CA LYS A 529 -16.13 -2.82 -30.63
C LYS A 529 -15.56 -2.97 -29.23
N PHE A 530 -14.26 -3.25 -29.08
CA PHE A 530 -13.64 -3.49 -27.77
C PHE A 530 -13.90 -2.37 -26.74
N ASN A 531 -13.92 -1.11 -27.16
CA ASN A 531 -14.14 0.02 -26.26
C ASN A 531 -15.59 0.22 -25.82
N TRP A 532 -16.57 -0.39 -26.49
CA TRP A 532 -17.98 -0.15 -26.19
C TRP A 532 -18.40 -0.76 -24.85
N GLY A 533 -19.06 0.03 -24.02
CA GLY A 533 -19.48 -0.35 -22.68
C GLY A 533 -20.73 0.40 -22.23
N TYR A 534 -20.86 0.58 -20.92
CA TYR A 534 -21.99 1.26 -20.30
C TYR A 534 -21.50 2.30 -19.29
N ASP A 535 -21.82 3.57 -19.54
CA ASP A 535 -21.57 4.69 -18.62
C ASP A 535 -22.58 4.60 -17.47
N ALA A 536 -22.18 4.00 -16.35
CA ALA A 536 -23.04 3.84 -15.17
C ALA A 536 -23.37 5.18 -14.47
N GLY A 537 -22.64 6.25 -14.78
CA GLY A 537 -22.95 7.59 -14.30
C GLY A 537 -24.20 8.15 -14.97
N ARG A 538 -24.32 7.95 -16.29
CA ARG A 538 -25.40 8.51 -17.12
C ARG A 538 -26.48 7.53 -17.56
N GLY A 539 -26.18 6.24 -17.54
CA GLY A 539 -27.10 5.17 -17.92
C GLY A 539 -27.11 4.85 -19.42
N GLU A 540 -26.01 5.06 -20.14
CA GLU A 540 -25.96 4.98 -21.62
C GLU A 540 -24.88 4.01 -22.12
N TYR A 541 -25.12 3.38 -23.28
CA TYR A 541 -24.10 2.57 -23.98
C TYR A 541 -23.25 3.47 -24.88
N VAL A 542 -21.94 3.47 -24.68
CA VAL A 542 -21.02 4.41 -25.32
C VAL A 542 -19.70 3.73 -25.64
N ASP A 543 -18.89 4.34 -26.51
CA ASP A 543 -17.46 4.07 -26.55
C ASP A 543 -16.83 4.65 -25.27
N MET A 544 -16.32 3.76 -24.41
CA MET A 544 -15.82 4.13 -23.09
C MET A 544 -14.56 4.98 -23.18
N VAL A 545 -13.71 4.75 -24.19
CA VAL A 545 -12.46 5.50 -24.37
C VAL A 545 -12.77 6.90 -24.88
N GLU A 546 -13.64 7.03 -25.88
CA GLU A 546 -14.07 8.35 -26.39
C GLU A 546 -14.81 9.16 -25.31
N ARG A 547 -15.58 8.50 -24.46
CA ARG A 547 -16.26 9.13 -23.33
C ARG A 547 -15.30 9.55 -22.21
N GLY A 548 -14.07 9.05 -22.22
CA GLY A 548 -13.09 9.26 -21.16
C GLY A 548 -13.43 8.47 -19.89
N ILE A 549 -13.90 7.23 -20.04
CA ILE A 549 -14.07 6.23 -18.98
C ILE A 549 -13.06 5.12 -19.23
N VAL A 550 -11.86 5.31 -18.69
CA VAL A 550 -10.67 4.50 -18.89
C VAL A 550 -10.04 4.09 -17.56
N ASP A 551 -9.54 2.87 -17.49
CA ASP A 551 -8.82 2.35 -16.32
C ASP A 551 -7.36 2.02 -16.73
N PRO A 552 -6.35 2.28 -15.87
CA PRO A 552 -4.97 1.90 -16.17
C PRO A 552 -4.80 0.38 -16.27
N LEU A 553 -4.07 -0.11 -17.28
CA LEU A 553 -3.80 -1.55 -17.45
C LEU A 553 -3.18 -2.15 -16.17
N LYS A 554 -2.17 -1.47 -15.61
CA LYS A 554 -1.46 -1.89 -14.40
C LYS A 554 -2.41 -2.12 -13.24
N VAL A 555 -3.40 -1.24 -13.03
CA VAL A 555 -4.40 -1.36 -11.95
C VAL A 555 -5.28 -2.60 -12.19
N VAL A 556 -5.86 -2.74 -13.38
CA VAL A 556 -6.76 -3.85 -13.72
C VAL A 556 -6.04 -5.20 -13.62
N ARG A 557 -4.82 -5.29 -14.15
CA ARG A 557 -3.96 -6.47 -14.12
C ARG A 557 -3.60 -6.85 -12.69
N THR A 558 -3.12 -5.89 -11.90
CA THR A 558 -2.68 -6.10 -10.51
C THR A 558 -3.85 -6.59 -9.65
N ALA A 559 -5.02 -5.94 -9.77
CA ALA A 559 -6.21 -6.32 -9.02
C ALA A 559 -6.64 -7.77 -9.31
N LEU A 560 -6.56 -8.23 -10.56
CA LEU A 560 -6.89 -9.61 -10.93
C LEU A 560 -5.84 -10.61 -10.42
N VAL A 561 -4.55 -10.32 -10.62
CA VAL A 561 -3.45 -11.21 -10.25
C VAL A 561 -3.40 -11.42 -8.73
N ASP A 562 -3.49 -10.34 -7.96
CA ASP A 562 -3.48 -10.41 -6.49
C ASP A 562 -4.70 -11.16 -5.95
N ALA A 563 -5.89 -10.82 -6.47
CA ALA A 563 -7.14 -11.46 -6.09
C ALA A 563 -7.13 -12.97 -6.38
N ALA A 564 -6.72 -13.36 -7.59
CA ALA A 564 -6.66 -14.76 -7.98
C ALA A 564 -5.58 -15.52 -7.22
N GLY A 565 -4.42 -14.90 -6.99
CA GLY A 565 -3.31 -15.49 -6.24
C GLY A 565 -3.71 -15.89 -4.82
N VAL A 566 -4.32 -14.97 -4.07
CA VAL A 566 -4.76 -15.23 -2.69
C VAL A 566 -5.99 -16.13 -2.65
N ALA A 567 -7.03 -15.86 -3.45
CA ALA A 567 -8.28 -16.61 -3.41
C ALA A 567 -8.10 -18.08 -3.86
N SER A 568 -7.29 -18.33 -4.90
CA SER A 568 -7.02 -19.69 -5.36
C SER A 568 -6.20 -20.47 -4.35
N LEU A 569 -5.23 -19.83 -3.66
CA LEU A 569 -4.48 -20.45 -2.58
C LEU A 569 -5.38 -20.76 -1.38
N LEU A 570 -6.27 -19.84 -1.00
CA LEU A 570 -7.20 -20.06 0.10
C LEU A 570 -8.14 -21.24 -0.18
N THR A 571 -8.53 -21.43 -1.44
CA THR A 571 -9.36 -22.56 -1.88
C THR A 571 -8.69 -23.92 -1.65
N THR A 572 -7.36 -23.99 -1.57
CA THR A 572 -6.61 -25.23 -1.28
C THR A 572 -6.52 -25.57 0.22
N SER A 573 -7.18 -24.79 1.08
CA SER A 573 -7.10 -24.99 2.53
C SER A 573 -8.03 -26.10 3.02
N GLU A 574 -7.46 -27.07 3.76
CA GLU A 574 -8.19 -28.20 4.39
C GLU A 574 -8.24 -28.11 5.92
N ALA A 575 -7.43 -27.24 6.55
CA ALA A 575 -7.46 -27.02 7.98
C ALA A 575 -7.18 -25.55 8.30
N CYS A 576 -7.88 -25.02 9.30
CA CYS A 576 -7.72 -23.67 9.81
C CYS A 576 -7.39 -23.76 11.28
N VAL A 577 -6.30 -23.13 11.71
CA VAL A 577 -5.83 -23.14 13.09
C VAL A 577 -5.87 -21.72 13.62
N VAL A 578 -6.63 -21.48 14.68
CA VAL A 578 -6.70 -20.20 15.38
C VAL A 578 -6.28 -20.36 16.83
N GLU A 579 -5.95 -19.26 17.49
CA GLU A 579 -5.78 -19.29 18.94
C GLU A 579 -7.13 -19.58 19.60
N ALA A 580 -7.18 -20.51 20.55
CA ALA A 580 -8.37 -20.72 21.36
C ALA A 580 -8.74 -19.41 22.09
N ALA A 581 -10.02 -19.27 22.46
CA ALA A 581 -10.40 -18.19 23.36
C ALA A 581 -9.62 -18.36 24.68
N GLU A 582 -9.09 -17.27 25.22
CA GLU A 582 -8.64 -17.31 26.60
C GLU A 582 -9.89 -17.51 27.46
N GLU A 583 -9.90 -18.56 28.28
CA GLU A 583 -10.89 -18.64 29.35
C GLU A 583 -10.65 -17.42 30.25
N GLU A 584 -11.60 -16.49 30.30
CA GLU A 584 -11.58 -15.44 31.32
C GLU A 584 -11.44 -16.14 32.66
N GLY A 585 -10.26 -15.98 33.26
CA GLY A 585 -9.92 -16.66 34.50
C GLY A 585 -11.02 -16.41 35.50
N SER A 586 -11.63 -17.51 35.97
CA SER A 586 -12.42 -17.56 37.19
C SER A 586 -11.75 -16.64 38.21
N ALA A 587 -12.38 -15.47 38.42
CA ALA A 587 -11.88 -14.48 39.34
C ALA A 587 -11.69 -15.20 40.67
N LYS A 588 -10.44 -15.36 41.08
CA LYS A 588 -10.09 -15.80 42.43
C LYS A 588 -10.80 -14.83 43.36
N GLY A 589 -11.88 -15.31 43.98
CA GLY A 589 -12.65 -14.55 44.96
C GLY A 589 -11.69 -13.94 45.97
N PRO A 590 -11.77 -12.63 46.25
CA PRO A 590 -10.95 -12.02 47.27
C PRO A 590 -11.15 -12.78 48.59
N GLY A 591 -10.04 -13.26 49.15
CA GLY A 591 -10.04 -13.89 50.46
C GLY A 591 -10.67 -12.95 51.50
N GLY A 592 -11.80 -13.38 52.06
CA GLY A 592 -12.44 -12.70 53.17
C GLY A 592 -11.60 -12.88 54.43
N MET A 593 -10.83 -11.86 54.78
CA MET A 593 -10.14 -11.76 56.06
C MET A 593 -10.70 -10.57 56.84
N GLY A 594 -11.44 -10.88 57.91
CA GLY A 594 -11.61 -10.03 59.09
C GLY A 594 -12.73 -8.99 59.05
N GLY A 595 -13.71 -9.12 59.94
CA GLY A 595 -14.75 -8.10 60.11
C GLY A 595 -15.80 -8.41 61.18
N MET A 596 -15.36 -8.52 62.42
CA MET A 596 -16.09 -8.62 63.68
C MET A 596 -17.26 -7.60 63.81
N GLY A 597 -18.42 -8.02 64.32
CA GLY A 597 -19.41 -7.12 64.96
C GLY A 597 -20.88 -7.31 64.60
N GLY A 598 -21.55 -8.32 65.16
CA GLY A 598 -23.02 -8.42 65.18
C GLY A 598 -23.57 -8.09 66.56
N GLY A 599 -23.78 -6.80 66.83
CA GLY A 599 -24.49 -6.27 68.00
C GLY A 599 -26.00 -6.18 67.74
N MET A 600 -26.75 -6.42 68.80
CA MET A 600 -28.19 -6.62 68.87
C MET A 600 -28.98 -5.29 68.93
N GLY A 601 -30.21 -5.30 68.41
CA GLY A 601 -31.25 -4.27 68.59
C GLY A 601 -31.40 -3.34 67.38
N GLY A 602 -32.57 -3.08 66.78
CA GLY A 602 -33.94 -3.22 67.23
C GLY A 602 -34.70 -1.94 66.88
N MET A 603 -35.77 -2.08 66.09
CA MET A 603 -36.92 -1.15 65.92
C MET A 603 -36.76 0.22 65.23
N GLY A 604 -37.77 0.52 64.39
CA GLY A 604 -38.28 1.88 64.12
C GLY A 604 -37.92 2.44 62.74
N MET A 605 -38.61 2.14 61.64
CA MET A 605 -39.87 2.77 61.16
C MET A 605 -39.82 4.30 61.02
N GLY A 606 -39.92 4.79 59.77
CA GLY A 606 -40.63 6.03 59.43
C GLY A 606 -39.85 7.15 58.72
N GLY A 607 -40.26 7.43 57.47
CA GLY A 607 -40.17 8.65 56.63
C GLY A 607 -39.20 9.78 56.98
N TYR A 608 -38.49 10.38 56.02
CA TYR A 608 -38.96 10.97 54.76
C TYR A 608 -37.86 10.93 53.70
#